data_AF-A0A0Q5X2T1-F1
#
_entry.id   AF-A0A0Q5X2T1-F1
#
_cell.length_a   1.000
_cell.length_b   1.000
_cell.length_c   1.000
_cell.angle_alpha   90.00
_cell.angle_beta   90.00
_cell.angle_gamma   90.00
#
_symmetry.space_group_name_H-M   'P 1'
#
loop_
_entity.id
_entity.type
_entity.pdbx_description
1 polymer ?
#
loop_
_entity_poly.entity_id
_entity_poly.type
_entity_poly.pdbx_seq_one_letter_code
_entity_poly.pdbx_strand_id
1 'polypeptide(L)'
;MSVHTLDRSKLAKGKIRALADEHGLRGEFTTFDARASQISQLSGERKTELDETELLLTALRRAGVVTGIDAVRLHADYLAR
;
A
#
# COMPACT_ATOMS: atom_id res chain seq x y z
N MET A 1 19.04 10.99 -11.41
CA MET A 1 17.98 10.03 -10.99
C MET A 1 17.76 9.07 -12.15
N SER A 2 18.02 7.78 -11.95
CA SER A 2 18.05 6.78 -13.04
C SER A 2 16.64 6.39 -13.48
N VAL A 3 16.43 6.32 -14.80
CA VAL A 3 15.18 5.97 -15.47
C VAL A 3 14.55 4.65 -14.96
N HIS A 4 15.36 3.73 -14.41
CA HIS A 4 14.94 2.43 -13.91
C HIS A 4 14.15 2.43 -12.58
N THR A 5 14.18 3.49 -11.78
CA THR A 5 13.45 3.55 -10.49
C THR A 5 11.99 3.99 -10.68
N LEU A 6 11.78 5.00 -11.53
CA LEU A 6 10.45 5.50 -11.89
C LEU A 6 9.58 4.44 -12.60
N ASP A 7 10.21 3.55 -13.37
CA ASP A 7 9.50 2.47 -14.06
C ASP A 7 8.91 1.45 -13.06
N ARG A 8 9.68 1.06 -12.04
CA ARG A 8 9.23 0.10 -11.01
C ARG A 8 8.06 0.62 -10.19
N SER A 9 8.12 1.87 -9.73
CA SER A 9 7.03 2.47 -8.95
C SER A 9 5.73 2.55 -9.77
N LYS A 10 5.85 2.91 -11.06
CA LYS A 10 4.70 2.97 -11.98
C LYS A 10 4.10 1.59 -12.25
N LEU A 11 4.94 0.58 -12.48
CA LEU A 11 4.51 -0.81 -12.68
C LEU A 11 3.83 -1.37 -11.43
N ALA A 12 4.40 -1.13 -10.24
CA ALA A 12 3.83 -1.55 -8.96
C ALA A 12 2.45 -0.91 -8.74
N LYS A 13 2.33 0.41 -8.94
CA LYS A 13 1.04 1.12 -8.87
C LYS A 13 0.01 0.54 -9.82
N GLY A 14 0.39 0.28 -11.07
CA GLY A 14 -0.49 -0.32 -12.08
C GLY A 14 -0.97 -1.72 -11.67
N LYS A 15 -0.05 -2.55 -11.18
CA LYS A 15 -0.36 -3.91 -10.71
C LYS A 15 -1.29 -3.91 -9.50
N ILE A 16 -1.06 -3.03 -8.53
CA ILE A 16 -1.91 -2.89 -7.33
C ILE A 16 -3.34 -2.50 -7.75
N ARG A 17 -3.48 -1.51 -8.64
CA ARG A 17 -4.80 -1.09 -9.14
C ARG A 17 -5.51 -2.21 -9.90
N ALA A 18 -4.81 -2.87 -10.83
CA ALA A 18 -5.39 -3.96 -11.62
C ALA A 18 -5.91 -5.11 -10.74
N LEU A 19 -5.13 -5.52 -9.72
CA LEU A 19 -5.56 -6.54 -8.77
C LEU A 19 -6.77 -6.08 -7.94
N ALA A 20 -6.79 -4.84 -7.49
CA ALA A 20 -7.94 -4.33 -6.74
C ALA A 20 -9.21 -4.30 -7.61
N ASP A 21 -9.09 -3.85 -8.86
CA ASP A 21 -10.20 -3.80 -9.81
C ASP A 21 -10.73 -5.20 -10.14
N GLU A 22 -9.85 -6.17 -10.39
CA GLU A 22 -10.21 -7.57 -10.67
C GLU A 22 -11.04 -8.20 -9.54
N HIS A 23 -10.74 -7.82 -8.30
CA HIS A 23 -11.42 -8.34 -7.10
C HIS A 23 -12.51 -7.41 -6.56
N GLY A 24 -12.81 -6.29 -7.23
CA GLY A 24 -13.82 -5.33 -6.80
C GLY A 24 -13.51 -4.66 -5.44
N LEU A 25 -12.23 -4.56 -5.08
CA LEU A 25 -11.78 -3.99 -3.81
C LEU A 25 -11.57 -2.48 -3.91
N ARG A 26 -11.84 -1.78 -2.80
CA ARG A 26 -11.61 -0.33 -2.68
C ARG A 26 -10.61 -0.04 -1.58
N GLY A 27 -9.81 1.01 -1.79
CA GLY A 27 -8.88 1.51 -0.78
C GLY A 27 -9.67 2.28 0.28
N GLU A 28 -9.96 1.63 1.40
CA GLU A 28 -10.70 2.24 2.51
C GLU A 28 -9.81 2.33 3.74
N PHE A 29 -9.72 3.54 4.30
CA PHE A 29 -9.10 3.75 5.61
C PHE A 29 -10.09 3.32 6.69
N THR A 30 -9.72 2.32 7.48
CA THR A 30 -10.61 1.69 8.46
C THR A 30 -10.33 2.15 9.90
N THR A 31 -11.17 1.74 10.83
CA THR A 31 -10.93 1.95 12.27
C THR A 31 -9.68 1.23 12.77
N PHE A 32 -9.25 0.13 12.14
CA PHE A 32 -7.97 -0.51 12.45
C PHE A 32 -6.79 0.37 12.04
N ASP A 33 -6.87 1.02 10.88
CA ASP A 33 -5.85 1.97 10.42
C ASP A 33 -5.78 3.20 11.32
N ALA A 34 -6.94 3.69 11.77
CA ALA A 34 -7.01 4.77 12.75
C ALA A 34 -6.32 4.41 14.07
N ARG A 35 -6.56 3.21 14.59
CA ARG A 35 -5.90 2.71 15.82
C ARG A 35 -4.40 2.54 15.62
N ALA A 36 -3.97 1.97 14.50
CA ALA A 36 -2.54 1.83 14.19
C ALA A 36 -1.86 3.22 14.11
N SER A 37 -2.50 4.18 13.46
CA SER A 37 -2.02 5.56 13.36
C SER A 37 -1.90 6.24 14.73
N GLN A 38 -2.88 6.04 15.62
CA GLN A 38 -2.82 6.54 17.01
C GLN A 38 -1.66 5.93 17.79
N ILE A 39 -1.42 4.62 17.65
CA ILE A 39 -0.31 3.93 18.32
C ILE A 39 1.02 4.50 17.83
N SER A 40 1.23 4.63 16.51
CA SER A 40 2.45 5.25 15.96
C SER A 40 2.66 6.67 16.48
N GLN A 41 1.60 7.48 16.57
CA GLN A 41 1.69 8.83 17.12
C GLN A 41 2.13 8.84 18.60
N LEU A 42 1.59 7.93 19.41
CA LEU A 42 2.00 7.78 20.82
C LEU A 42 3.45 7.33 20.97
N SER A 43 3.98 6.58 20.01
CA SER A 43 5.38 6.17 19.95
C SER A 43 6.33 7.28 19.45
N GLY A 44 5.81 8.48 19.16
CA GLY A 44 6.60 9.59 18.61
C GLY A 44 6.94 9.42 17.13
N GLU A 45 6.37 8.43 16.46
CA GLU A 45 6.50 8.28 15.01
C GLU A 45 5.66 9.34 14.31
N ARG A 46 6.20 9.88 13.21
CA ARG A 46 5.42 10.78 12.36
C ARG A 46 4.22 10.01 11.82
N LYS A 47 3.03 10.63 11.89
CA LYS A 47 1.82 10.10 11.26
C LYS A 47 2.10 9.80 9.78
N THR A 48 2.10 8.52 9.42
CA THR A 48 2.18 8.09 8.02
C THR A 48 0.80 8.23 7.41
N GLU A 49 0.65 9.12 6.44
CA GLU A 49 -0.57 9.22 5.65
C GLU A 49 -0.45 8.24 4.48
N LEU A 50 -1.40 7.29 4.42
CA LEU A 50 -1.45 6.33 3.33
C LEU A 50 -2.11 6.99 2.12
N ASP A 51 -1.45 6.91 0.98
CA ASP A 51 -2.09 7.28 -0.28
C ASP A 51 -3.07 6.20 -0.77
N GLU A 52 -3.85 6.53 -1.80
CA GLU A 52 -4.83 5.61 -2.39
C GLU A 52 -4.23 4.25 -2.79
N THR A 53 -3.00 4.24 -3.33
CA THR A 53 -2.33 3.01 -3.77
C THR A 53 -1.97 2.14 -2.56
N GLU A 54 -1.51 2.76 -1.48
CA GLU A 54 -1.18 2.07 -0.23
C GLU A 54 -2.43 1.54 0.49
N LEU A 55 -3.54 2.26 0.40
CA LEU A 55 -4.85 1.78 0.88
C LEU A 55 -5.35 0.58 0.08
N LEU A 56 -5.21 0.60 -1.26
CA LEU A 56 -5.57 -0.54 -2.11
C LEU A 56 -4.71 -1.78 -1.79
N LEU A 57 -3.40 -1.59 -1.60
CA LEU A 57 -2.51 -2.68 -1.21
C LEU A 57 -2.88 -3.28 0.15
N THR A 58 -3.29 -2.43 1.09
CA THR A 58 -3.78 -2.86 2.40
C THR A 58 -5.08 -3.65 2.26
N ALA A 59 -6.01 -3.19 1.42
CA ALA A 59 -7.27 -3.89 1.13
C ALA A 59 -7.02 -5.28 0.50
N LEU A 60 -6.13 -5.37 -0.48
CA LEU A 60 -5.73 -6.63 -1.12
C LEU A 60 -5.15 -7.64 -0.11
N ARG A 61 -4.30 -7.17 0.80
CA ARG A 61 -3.74 -8.02 1.87
C ARG A 61 -4.82 -8.49 2.84
N ARG A 62 -5.74 -7.61 3.26
CA ARG A 62 -6.85 -7.96 4.16
C ARG A 62 -7.80 -8.99 3.54
N ALA A 63 -8.07 -8.87 2.25
CA ALA A 63 -8.88 -9.80 1.48
C ALA A 63 -8.17 -11.14 1.18
N GLY A 64 -6.86 -11.25 1.50
CA GLY A 64 -6.08 -12.44 1.24
C GLY A 64 -5.69 -12.64 -0.24
N VAL A 65 -5.91 -11.65 -1.10
CA VAL A 65 -5.54 -11.69 -2.54
C VAL A 65 -4.02 -11.73 -2.70
N VAL A 66 -3.29 -11.07 -1.80
CA VAL A 66 -1.82 -11.09 -1.75
C VAL A 66 -1.36 -11.54 -0.38
N THR A 67 -0.26 -12.28 -0.33
CA THR A 67 0.36 -12.65 0.95
C THR A 67 1.03 -11.44 1.60
N GLY A 68 1.39 -11.57 2.88
CA GLY A 68 2.18 -10.53 3.56
C GLY A 68 3.51 -10.24 2.87
N ILE A 69 4.17 -11.28 2.34
CA ILE A 69 5.44 -11.14 1.61
C ILE A 69 5.23 -10.40 0.29
N ASP A 70 4.18 -10.75 -0.45
CA ASP A 70 3.85 -10.07 -1.71
C ASP A 70 3.51 -8.60 -1.50
N ALA A 71 2.76 -8.31 -0.43
CA ALA A 71 2.44 -6.93 -0.06
C ALA A 71 3.69 -6.11 0.25
N VAL A 72 4.66 -6.66 1.01
CA VAL A 72 5.92 -5.96 1.29
C VAL A 72 6.73 -5.72 0.01
N ARG A 73 6.81 -6.71 -0.88
CA ARG A 73 7.54 -6.57 -2.16
C ARG A 73 6.92 -5.51 -3.05
N LEU A 74 5.60 -5.55 -3.24
CA LEU A 74 4.86 -4.55 -4.02
C LEU A 74 4.98 -3.15 -3.43
N HIS A 75 4.97 -3.04 -2.10
CA HIS A 75 5.16 -1.77 -1.42
C HIS A 75 6.58 -1.23 -1.61
N ALA A 76 7.60 -2.07 -1.50
CA ALA A 76 8.98 -1.68 -1.75
C ALA A 76 9.19 -1.20 -3.19
N ASP A 77 8.62 -1.91 -4.17
CA ASP A 77 8.66 -1.50 -5.58
C ASP A 77 7.92 -0.17 -5.80
N TYR A 78 6.79 0.05 -5.11
CA TYR A 78 6.05 1.30 -5.15
C TYR A 78 6.83 2.49 -4.56
N LEU A 79 7.47 2.28 -3.41
CA LEU A 79 8.25 3.31 -2.70
C LEU A 79 9.58 3.64 -3.36
N ALA A 80 10.06 2.84 -4.32
CA ALA A 80 11.32 3.07 -5.05
C ALA A 80 11.29 4.29 -6.01
N ARG A 81 10.47 5.30 -5.71
CA ARG A 81 10.28 6.54 -6.47
C ARG A 81 11.49 7.48 -6.43
#